data_AF-A0A4R8Q420-F1
#
_entry.id   AF-A0A4R8Q420-F1
#
_cell.length_a   1.000
_cell.length_b   1.000
_cell.length_c   1.000
_cell.angle_alpha   90.00
_cell.angle_beta   90.00
_cell.angle_gamma   90.00
#
_symmetry.space_group_name_H-M   'P 1'
#
loop_
_entity.id
_entity.type
_entity.pdbx_description
1 polymer ?
#
loop_
_entity_poly.entity_id
_entity_poly.type
_entity_poly.pdbx_seq_one_letter_code
_entity_poly.pdbx_strand_id
1 'polypeptide(L)'
;MHFSSILIPLAVAMGASAAPIVDFMGGILPQILTTTVPTLLEDFNVIETSYKNLENAVKAGDGPTWVQGVLTSTISAQIANHQATLHVEDLTGSFSADEIDQIVDKFTNDIRPVAESALRALVNAKAKLRGFESATLSYVNITKDDFANFETSLLDVIPADSQGTVKDALDPYSAVLDNAVKTFT
;
A
#
# COMPACT_ATOMS: atom_id res chain seq x y z
N MET A 1 -7.57 -23.56 17.40
CA MET A 1 -6.67 -23.03 18.44
C MET A 1 -5.34 -22.66 17.79
N HIS A 2 -4.74 -21.56 18.26
CA HIS A 2 -3.51 -20.89 17.81
C HIS A 2 -3.60 -19.95 16.60
N PHE A 3 -4.12 -18.75 16.87
CA PHE A 3 -3.61 -17.52 16.25
C PHE A 3 -2.31 -17.16 16.99
N SER A 4 -1.17 -17.28 16.32
CA SER A 4 0.12 -16.87 16.89
C SER A 4 0.36 -15.40 16.59
N SER A 5 0.31 -14.61 17.66
CA SER A 5 0.69 -13.21 17.71
C SER A 5 2.15 -13.04 17.27
N ILE A 6 2.40 -12.28 16.21
CA ILE A 6 3.71 -11.65 15.96
C ILE A 6 3.47 -10.15 15.90
N LEU A 7 3.30 -9.55 17.08
CA LEU A 7 3.54 -8.14 17.32
C LEU A 7 4.97 -8.05 17.86
N ILE A 8 5.94 -7.77 16.98
CA ILE A 8 7.30 -7.42 17.40
C ILE A 8 7.29 -5.92 17.75
N PRO A 9 7.60 -5.52 19.00
CA PRO A 9 7.62 -4.12 19.38
C PRO A 9 8.91 -3.46 18.88
N LEU A 10 8.79 -2.56 17.91
CA LEU A 10 9.91 -1.71 17.49
C LEU A 10 9.94 -0.45 18.37
N ALA A 11 10.50 -0.57 19.57
CA ALA A 11 10.68 0.57 20.47
C ALA A 11 12.01 1.30 20.19
N VAL A 12 11.88 2.53 19.67
CA VAL A 12 12.65 3.76 19.94
C VAL A 12 14.18 3.72 19.85
N ALA A 13 14.71 4.45 18.87
CA ALA A 13 15.94 5.23 19.03
C ALA A 13 15.70 6.66 18.48
N MET A 14 15.45 7.61 19.40
CA MET A 14 15.38 9.04 19.08
C MET A 14 16.80 9.60 18.91
N GLY A 15 17.00 10.48 17.92
CA GLY A 15 18.25 11.23 17.79
C GLY A 15 18.39 12.06 16.50
N ALA A 16 17.64 13.16 16.43
CA ALA A 16 17.93 14.40 15.68
C ALA A 16 18.22 14.33 14.16
N SER A 17 17.23 14.71 13.35
CA SER A 17 17.34 15.73 12.27
C SER A 17 16.01 15.79 11.53
N ALA A 18 15.46 16.99 11.34
CA ALA A 18 14.11 17.26 10.87
C ALA A 18 13.81 16.68 9.48
N ALA A 19 13.08 15.56 9.46
CA ALA A 19 12.14 15.19 8.41
C ALA A 19 10.81 14.87 9.13
N PRO A 20 9.63 15.16 8.55
CA PRO A 20 8.37 14.84 9.19
C PRO A 20 8.29 13.31 9.40
N ILE A 21 8.55 12.89 10.64
CA ILE A 21 8.32 11.54 11.12
C ILE A 21 6.80 11.42 11.17
N VAL A 22 6.22 10.70 10.21
CA VAL A 22 4.86 10.19 10.37
C VAL A 22 4.93 9.21 11.53
N ASP A 23 4.28 9.60 12.63
CA ASP A 23 4.27 8.96 13.93
C ASP A 23 3.63 7.56 13.83
N PHE A 24 4.46 6.53 13.73
CA PHE A 24 4.04 5.13 13.80
C PHE A 24 3.88 4.61 15.25
N MET A 25 3.94 5.47 16.28
CA MET A 25 3.96 5.06 17.70
C MET A 25 2.88 5.71 18.58
N GLY A 26 1.79 6.24 18.00
CA GLY A 26 0.62 6.71 18.72
C GLY A 26 -0.66 6.12 18.11
N GLY A 27 -1.07 4.94 18.58
CA GLY A 27 -2.26 4.25 18.10
C GLY A 27 -3.53 5.10 18.26
N ILE A 28 -3.95 5.73 17.17
CA ILE A 28 -5.35 6.02 16.91
C ILE A 28 -5.79 4.89 15.99
N LEU A 29 -6.49 3.90 16.55
CA LEU A 29 -7.36 3.06 15.73
C LEU A 29 -8.21 4.03 14.89
N PRO A 30 -8.27 3.92 13.56
CA PRO A 30 -9.11 4.79 12.75
C PRO A 30 -10.50 4.81 13.36
N GLN A 31 -10.99 5.99 13.75
CA GLN A 31 -12.42 6.12 13.97
C GLN A 31 -13.07 5.83 12.64
N ILE A 32 -13.92 4.80 12.59
CA ILE A 32 -14.77 4.52 11.45
C ILE A 32 -15.75 5.70 11.35
N LEU A 33 -15.30 6.73 10.64
CA LEU A 33 -16.18 7.73 10.05
C LEU A 33 -16.86 7.02 8.89
N THR A 34 -18.16 7.27 8.67
CA THR A 34 -18.82 6.86 7.43
C THR A 34 -17.93 7.25 6.25
N THR A 35 -17.38 6.26 5.55
CA THR A 35 -16.44 6.51 4.46
C THR A 35 -17.16 7.27 3.35
N THR A 36 -16.48 8.27 2.79
CA THR A 36 -16.95 9.03 1.62
C THR A 36 -15.89 8.96 0.52
N VAL A 37 -16.23 9.30 -0.74
CA VAL A 37 -15.24 9.39 -1.82
C VAL A 37 -14.04 10.27 -1.46
N PRO A 38 -14.21 11.46 -0.84
CA PRO A 38 -13.07 12.23 -0.33
C PRO A 38 -12.15 11.45 0.61
N THR A 39 -12.69 10.63 1.51
CA THR A 39 -11.90 9.77 2.42
C THR A 39 -11.09 8.74 1.63
N LEU A 40 -11.71 8.10 0.63
CA LEU A 40 -11.02 7.16 -0.25
C LEU A 40 -9.89 7.82 -1.05
N LEU A 41 -10.12 9.05 -1.55
CA LEU A 41 -9.09 9.83 -2.23
C LEU A 41 -7.95 10.26 -1.30
N GLU A 42 -8.23 10.51 -0.02
CA GLU A 42 -7.19 10.72 1.00
C GLU A 42 -6.35 9.47 1.20
N ASP A 43 -6.97 8.29 1.30
CA ASP A 43 -6.23 7.02 1.40
C ASP A 43 -5.34 6.80 0.17
N PHE A 44 -5.83 7.14 -1.02
CA PHE A 44 -5.07 7.08 -2.24
C PHE A 44 -3.81 7.97 -2.22
N ASN A 45 -3.90 9.17 -1.64
CA ASN A 45 -2.74 10.03 -1.44
C ASN A 45 -1.74 9.41 -0.44
N VAL A 46 -2.22 8.72 0.59
CA VAL A 46 -1.38 8.01 1.57
C VAL A 46 -0.68 6.83 0.93
N ILE A 47 -1.37 6.05 0.09
CA ILE A 47 -0.79 4.94 -0.69
C ILE A 47 0.30 5.48 -1.62
N GLU A 48 -0.01 6.51 -2.41
CA GLU A 48 0.94 7.15 -3.34
C GLU A 48 2.21 7.60 -2.60
N THR A 49 2.04 8.31 -1.48
CA THR A 49 3.15 8.80 -0.66
C THR A 49 3.98 7.66 -0.09
N SER A 50 3.33 6.59 0.38
CA SER A 50 4.02 5.42 0.93
C SER A 50 4.87 4.70 -0.12
N TYR A 51 4.36 4.58 -1.35
CA TYR A 51 5.13 4.01 -2.45
C TYR A 51 6.29 4.90 -2.90
N LYS A 52 6.10 6.23 -2.97
CA LYS A 52 7.21 7.16 -3.21
C LYS A 52 8.29 7.04 -2.15
N ASN A 53 7.91 6.90 -0.88
CA ASN A 53 8.84 6.70 0.22
C ASN A 53 9.60 5.37 0.09
N LEU A 54 8.91 4.29 -0.26
CA LEU A 54 9.54 2.99 -0.52
C LEU A 54 10.55 3.07 -1.68
N GLU A 55 10.15 3.67 -2.80
CA GLU A 55 11.02 3.87 -3.95
C GLU A 55 12.29 4.64 -3.56
N ASN A 56 12.12 5.74 -2.80
CA ASN A 56 13.24 6.55 -2.31
C ASN A 56 14.13 5.77 -1.34
N ALA A 57 13.56 4.99 -0.42
CA ALA A 57 14.30 4.16 0.53
C ALA A 57 15.17 3.11 -0.19
N VAL A 58 14.64 2.50 -1.26
CA VAL A 58 15.39 1.55 -2.07
C VAL A 58 16.48 2.26 -2.89
N LYS A 59 16.17 3.41 -3.49
CA LYS A 59 17.11 4.20 -4.30
C LYS A 59 18.25 4.82 -3.50
N ALA A 60 18.02 5.17 -2.23
CA ALA A 60 19.05 5.68 -1.32
C ALA A 60 20.24 4.71 -1.23
N GLY A 61 19.99 3.42 -1.43
CA GLY A 61 20.92 2.52 -2.11
C GLY A 61 22.06 1.96 -1.27
N ASP A 62 22.59 2.69 -0.28
CA ASP A 62 23.68 2.27 0.61
C ASP A 62 23.68 3.06 1.94
N GLY A 63 24.04 2.40 3.04
CA GLY A 63 24.12 3.00 4.39
C GLY A 63 23.75 2.01 5.50
N PRO A 64 24.17 2.18 6.76
CA PRO A 64 23.97 1.17 7.81
C PRO A 64 22.49 0.89 8.14
N THR A 65 21.59 1.83 7.83
CA THR A 65 20.16 1.75 8.14
C THR A 65 19.27 1.54 6.89
N TRP A 66 19.86 1.33 5.71
CA TRP A 66 19.10 1.34 4.46
C TRP A 66 18.07 0.20 4.40
N VAL A 67 18.43 -1.01 4.85
CA VAL A 67 17.50 -2.16 4.93
C VAL A 67 16.33 -1.87 5.86
N GLN A 68 16.61 -1.25 7.01
CA GLN A 68 15.55 -0.84 7.95
C GLN A 68 14.62 0.18 7.30
N GLY A 69 15.16 1.16 6.57
CA GLY A 69 14.36 2.12 5.81
C GLY A 69 13.46 1.45 4.79
N VAL A 70 13.98 0.50 4.00
CA VAL A 70 13.19 -0.27 3.02
C VAL A 70 12.09 -1.07 3.70
N LEU A 71 12.37 -1.75 4.82
CA LEU A 71 11.37 -2.52 5.56
C LEU A 71 10.29 -1.61 6.15
N THR A 72 10.67 -0.50 6.80
CA THR A 72 9.72 0.47 7.33
C THR A 72 8.82 1.03 6.24
N SER A 73 9.37 1.42 5.09
CA SER A 73 8.56 1.93 3.98
C SER A 73 7.70 0.85 3.33
N THR A 74 8.14 -0.40 3.31
CA THR A 74 7.32 -1.54 2.84
C THR A 74 6.12 -1.75 3.75
N ILE A 75 6.33 -1.71 5.07
CA ILE A 75 5.25 -1.82 6.07
C ILE A 75 4.29 -0.63 5.97
N SER A 76 4.80 0.59 5.80
CA SER A 76 3.93 1.77 5.61
C SER A 76 3.04 1.64 4.38
N ALA A 77 3.59 1.15 3.26
CA ALA A 77 2.81 0.90 2.05
C ALA A 77 1.73 -0.16 2.29
N GLN A 78 2.07 -1.27 2.96
CA GLN A 78 1.09 -2.29 3.33
C GLN A 78 -0.05 -1.71 4.18
N ILE A 79 0.28 -0.95 5.24
CA ILE A 79 -0.72 -0.35 6.13
C ILE A 79 -1.64 0.62 5.38
N ALA A 80 -1.10 1.40 4.44
CA ALA A 80 -1.89 2.28 3.60
C ALA A 80 -2.87 1.51 2.70
N ASN A 81 -2.43 0.40 2.08
CA ASN A 81 -3.32 -0.46 1.28
C ASN A 81 -4.41 -1.10 2.16
N HIS A 82 -4.04 -1.62 3.33
CA HIS A 82 -5.00 -2.22 4.26
C HIS A 82 -6.05 -1.21 4.74
N GLN A 83 -5.63 0.02 5.07
CA GLN A 83 -6.54 1.08 5.50
C GLN A 83 -7.53 1.47 4.38
N ALA A 84 -7.05 1.65 3.15
CA ALA A 84 -7.92 1.91 2.01
C ALA A 84 -8.92 0.77 1.78
N THR A 85 -8.50 -0.47 1.99
CA THR A 85 -9.37 -1.66 1.89
C THR A 85 -10.51 -1.59 2.91
N LEU A 86 -10.19 -1.34 4.18
CA LEU A 86 -11.20 -1.22 5.24
C LEU A 86 -12.18 -0.07 4.97
N HIS A 87 -11.68 1.07 4.50
CA HIS A 87 -12.54 2.20 4.16
C HIS A 87 -13.48 1.88 2.99
N VAL A 88 -13.01 1.16 1.97
CA VAL A 88 -13.86 0.69 0.87
C VAL A 88 -14.90 -0.33 1.33
N GLU A 89 -14.55 -1.23 2.24
CA GLU A 89 -15.51 -2.19 2.83
C GLU A 89 -16.63 -1.48 3.62
N ASP A 90 -16.32 -0.33 4.21
CA ASP A 90 -17.29 0.50 4.94
C ASP A 90 -18.07 1.48 4.04
N LEU A 91 -17.76 1.55 2.73
CA LEU A 91 -18.50 2.40 1.79
C LEU A 91 -19.92 1.83 1.59
N THR A 92 -20.91 2.71 1.75
CA THR A 92 -22.30 2.39 1.50
C THR A 92 -22.86 3.35 0.46
N GLY A 93 -23.65 2.80 -0.48
CA GLY A 93 -24.18 3.56 -1.61
C GLY A 93 -23.49 3.23 -2.92
N SER A 94 -23.79 3.99 -3.95
CA SER A 94 -23.23 3.81 -5.28
C SER A 94 -22.58 5.10 -5.75
N PHE A 95 -21.42 5.00 -6.40
CA PHE A 95 -20.69 6.15 -6.89
C PHE A 95 -21.35 6.76 -8.14
N SER A 96 -21.28 8.09 -8.22
CA SER A 96 -21.59 8.82 -9.45
C SER A 96 -20.48 8.66 -10.48
N ALA A 97 -20.79 8.86 -11.77
CA ALA A 97 -19.79 8.76 -12.85
C ALA A 97 -18.56 9.66 -12.60
N ASP A 98 -18.76 10.90 -12.13
CA ASP A 98 -17.66 11.83 -11.82
C ASP A 98 -16.74 11.32 -10.68
N GLU A 99 -17.30 10.62 -9.69
CA GLU A 99 -16.53 10.03 -8.60
C GLU A 99 -15.73 8.81 -9.08
N ILE A 100 -16.32 8.01 -9.98
CA ILE A 100 -15.65 6.87 -10.61
C ILE A 100 -14.46 7.36 -11.45
N ASP A 101 -14.66 8.40 -12.26
CA ASP A 101 -13.60 9.00 -13.06
C ASP A 101 -12.46 9.50 -12.19
N GLN A 102 -12.76 10.14 -11.04
CA GLN A 102 -11.73 10.57 -10.09
C GLN A 102 -10.94 9.40 -9.48
N ILE A 103 -11.62 8.31 -9.11
CA ILE A 103 -10.99 7.10 -8.57
C ILE A 103 -10.07 6.47 -9.63
N VAL A 104 -10.58 6.30 -10.85
CA VAL A 104 -9.86 5.73 -11.98
C VAL A 104 -8.64 6.59 -12.34
N ASP A 105 -8.81 7.91 -12.45
CA ASP A 105 -7.72 8.83 -12.77
C ASP A 105 -6.65 8.82 -11.68
N LYS A 106 -7.05 8.87 -10.40
CA LYS A 106 -6.13 8.85 -9.26
C LYS A 106 -5.31 7.55 -9.24
N PHE A 107 -5.95 6.41 -9.48
CA PHE A 107 -5.24 5.14 -9.50
C PHE A 107 -4.32 5.02 -10.71
N THR A 108 -4.82 5.35 -11.90
CA THR A 108 -4.14 5.19 -13.19
C THR A 108 -2.93 6.11 -13.34
N ASN A 109 -3.06 7.37 -12.91
CA ASN A 109 -2.08 8.42 -13.16
C ASN A 109 -1.14 8.65 -11.97
N ASP A 110 -1.62 8.45 -10.74
CA ASP A 110 -0.83 8.79 -9.55
C ASP A 110 -0.29 7.55 -8.84
N ILE A 111 -1.16 6.61 -8.43
CA ILE A 111 -0.76 5.45 -7.61
C ILE A 111 0.01 4.41 -8.43
N ARG A 112 -0.56 3.96 -9.55
CA ARG A 112 0.00 2.84 -10.32
C ARG A 112 1.44 3.11 -10.75
N PRO A 113 1.80 4.25 -11.36
CA PRO A 113 3.18 4.49 -11.80
C PRO A 113 4.20 4.47 -10.65
N VAL A 114 3.85 5.03 -9.49
CA VAL A 114 4.77 5.06 -8.34
C VAL A 114 4.90 3.70 -7.67
N ALA A 115 3.80 2.96 -7.57
CA ALA A 115 3.81 1.63 -6.97
C ALA A 115 4.57 0.63 -7.86
N GLU A 116 4.39 0.72 -9.18
CA GLU A 116 5.19 -0.03 -10.16
C GLU A 116 6.68 0.25 -10.04
N SER A 117 7.05 1.53 -9.95
CA SER A 117 8.45 1.92 -9.80
C SER A 117 9.04 1.41 -8.49
N ALA A 118 8.31 1.56 -7.39
CA ALA A 118 8.72 1.12 -6.05
C ALA A 118 8.90 -0.41 -5.98
N LEU A 119 7.92 -1.18 -6.45
CA LEU A 119 7.96 -2.65 -6.44
C LEU A 119 9.08 -3.17 -7.36
N ARG A 120 9.29 -2.55 -8.52
CA ARG A 120 10.41 -2.87 -9.40
C ARG A 120 11.76 -2.56 -8.75
N ALA A 121 11.87 -1.42 -8.07
CA ALA A 121 13.08 -1.07 -7.33
C ALA A 121 13.35 -2.11 -6.23
N LEU A 122 12.32 -2.49 -5.47
CA LEU A 122 12.40 -3.50 -4.41
C LEU A 122 12.88 -4.85 -4.97
N VAL A 123 12.33 -5.30 -6.09
CA VAL A 123 12.77 -6.50 -6.82
C VAL A 123 14.24 -6.41 -7.20
N ASN A 124 14.68 -5.28 -7.78
CA ASN A 124 16.09 -5.07 -8.15
C ASN A 124 17.02 -5.05 -6.93
N ALA A 125 16.51 -4.68 -5.75
CA ALA A 125 17.25 -4.68 -4.50
C ALA A 125 17.27 -6.04 -3.77
N LYS A 126 16.58 -7.09 -4.28
CA LYS A 126 16.49 -8.41 -3.63
C LYS A 126 17.85 -8.93 -3.14
N ALA A 127 18.89 -8.87 -3.97
CA ALA A 127 20.23 -9.34 -3.62
C ALA A 127 20.86 -8.58 -2.43
N LYS A 128 20.54 -7.28 -2.30
CA LYS A 128 21.01 -6.45 -1.20
C LYS A 128 20.20 -6.67 0.08
N LEU A 129 18.93 -7.11 -0.03
CA LEU A 129 18.02 -7.42 1.09
C LEU A 129 18.28 -8.81 1.72
N ARG A 130 19.51 -9.31 1.63
CA ARG A 130 19.85 -10.66 2.09
C ARG A 130 19.60 -10.82 3.59
N GLY A 131 18.87 -11.88 3.97
CA GLY A 131 18.41 -12.14 5.33
C GLY A 131 17.03 -11.56 5.65
N PHE A 132 16.44 -10.78 4.73
CA PHE A 132 15.12 -10.15 4.89
C PHE A 132 14.16 -10.50 3.75
N GLU A 133 14.57 -11.35 2.81
CA GLU A 133 13.75 -11.73 1.64
C GLU A 133 12.41 -12.32 2.05
N SER A 134 12.39 -13.17 3.09
CA SER A 134 11.15 -13.76 3.61
C SER A 134 10.21 -12.72 4.23
N ALA A 135 10.74 -11.70 4.90
CA ALA A 135 9.94 -10.63 5.48
C ALA A 135 9.36 -9.76 4.36
N THR A 136 10.20 -9.37 3.39
CA THR A 136 9.76 -8.64 2.20
C THR A 136 8.69 -9.41 1.42
N LEU A 137 8.87 -10.72 1.20
CA LEU A 137 7.86 -11.59 0.57
C LEU A 137 6.56 -11.60 1.36
N SER A 138 6.62 -11.74 2.69
CA SER A 138 5.43 -11.73 3.54
C SER A 138 4.65 -10.43 3.39
N TYR A 139 5.33 -9.28 3.37
CA TYR A 139 4.68 -7.99 3.21
C TYR A 139 4.06 -7.81 1.83
N VAL A 140 4.77 -8.20 0.76
CA VAL A 140 4.22 -8.13 -0.61
C VAL A 140 3.00 -9.06 -0.77
N ASN A 141 3.01 -10.24 -0.14
CA ASN A 141 1.84 -11.13 -0.13
C ASN A 141 0.64 -10.50 0.59
N ILE A 142 0.85 -9.89 1.75
CA ILE A 142 -0.25 -9.22 2.46
C ILE A 142 -0.80 -8.05 1.63
N THR A 143 0.06 -7.22 1.05
CA THR A 143 -0.38 -6.13 0.16
C THR A 143 -1.17 -6.66 -1.03
N LYS A 144 -0.79 -7.81 -1.59
CA LYS A 144 -1.53 -8.46 -2.67
C LYS A 144 -2.91 -8.92 -2.21
N ASP A 145 -3.00 -9.57 -1.06
CA ASP A 145 -4.28 -10.04 -0.52
C ASP A 145 -5.20 -8.88 -0.16
N ASP A 146 -4.67 -7.82 0.47
CA ASP A 146 -5.39 -6.57 0.75
C ASP A 146 -5.89 -5.92 -0.54
N PHE A 147 -5.04 -5.84 -1.59
CA PHE A 147 -5.46 -5.25 -2.86
C PHE A 147 -6.57 -6.06 -3.56
N ALA A 148 -6.54 -7.39 -3.48
CA ALA A 148 -7.60 -8.23 -4.04
C ALA A 148 -8.95 -8.01 -3.31
N ASN A 149 -8.91 -7.84 -1.99
CA ASN A 149 -10.09 -7.48 -1.20
C ASN A 149 -10.58 -6.07 -1.55
N PHE A 150 -9.67 -5.10 -1.66
CA PHE A 150 -9.96 -3.74 -2.10
C PHE A 150 -10.65 -3.73 -3.48
N GLU A 151 -10.11 -4.45 -4.47
CA GLU A 151 -10.67 -4.54 -5.81
C GLU A 151 -12.10 -5.10 -5.74
N THR A 152 -12.30 -6.18 -5.00
CA THR A 152 -13.62 -6.82 -4.85
C THR A 152 -14.63 -5.86 -4.22
N SER A 153 -14.27 -5.26 -3.09
CA SER A 153 -15.15 -4.34 -2.34
C SER A 153 -15.43 -3.06 -3.12
N LEU A 154 -14.47 -2.54 -3.87
CA LEU A 154 -14.66 -1.36 -4.71
C LEU A 154 -15.64 -1.65 -5.85
N LEU A 155 -15.50 -2.81 -6.50
CA LEU A 155 -16.39 -3.19 -7.59
C LEU A 155 -17.83 -3.40 -7.11
N ASP A 156 -18.05 -3.84 -5.87
CA ASP A 156 -19.39 -4.03 -5.29
C ASP A 156 -20.17 -2.72 -5.13
N VAL A 157 -19.48 -1.58 -4.93
CA VAL A 157 -20.10 -0.25 -4.80
C VAL A 157 -20.11 0.54 -6.12
N ILE A 158 -19.42 0.05 -7.14
CA ILE A 158 -19.39 0.62 -8.49
C ILE A 158 -20.60 0.11 -9.30
N PRO A 159 -21.35 1.01 -9.98
CA PRO A 159 -22.35 0.63 -10.96
C PRO A 159 -21.84 -0.40 -11.99
N ALA A 160 -22.64 -1.43 -12.28
CA ALA A 160 -22.23 -2.56 -13.13
C ALA A 160 -21.75 -2.16 -14.54
N ASP A 161 -22.26 -1.07 -15.10
CA ASP A 161 -21.84 -0.50 -16.39
C ASP A 161 -20.43 0.11 -16.35
N SER A 162 -19.93 0.44 -15.17
CA SER A 162 -18.63 1.08 -14.92
C SER A 162 -17.58 0.14 -14.32
N GLN A 163 -17.98 -1.04 -13.84
CA GLN A 163 -17.08 -2.04 -13.25
C GLN A 163 -15.93 -2.45 -14.19
N GLY A 164 -16.21 -2.57 -15.50
CA GLY A 164 -15.17 -2.90 -16.49
C GLY A 164 -14.06 -1.85 -16.55
N THR A 165 -14.42 -0.56 -16.58
CA THR A 165 -13.47 0.55 -16.62
C THR A 165 -12.59 0.59 -15.35
N VAL A 166 -13.20 0.40 -14.18
CA VAL A 166 -12.47 0.34 -12.91
C VAL A 166 -11.53 -0.86 -12.90
N LYS A 167 -12.00 -2.03 -13.33
CA LYS A 167 -11.17 -3.23 -13.40
C LYS A 167 -9.97 -3.06 -14.33
N ASP A 168 -10.15 -2.50 -15.52
CA ASP A 168 -9.07 -2.24 -16.47
C ASP A 168 -8.01 -1.28 -15.89
N ALA A 169 -8.40 -0.38 -14.99
CA ALA A 169 -7.47 0.52 -14.29
C ALA A 169 -6.67 -0.20 -13.19
N LEU A 170 -7.31 -1.14 -12.47
CA LEU A 170 -6.76 -1.86 -11.31
C LEU A 170 -5.90 -3.07 -11.70
N ASP A 171 -6.31 -3.85 -12.71
CA ASP A 171 -5.67 -5.10 -13.15
C ASP A 171 -4.14 -5.02 -13.37
N PRO A 172 -3.60 -3.95 -14.00
CA PRO A 172 -2.16 -3.81 -14.16
C PRO A 172 -1.39 -3.81 -12.84
N TYR A 173 -1.96 -3.25 -11.76
CA TYR A 173 -1.31 -3.22 -10.46
C TYR A 173 -1.30 -4.60 -9.78
N SER A 174 -2.38 -5.38 -9.91
CA SER A 174 -2.40 -6.80 -9.51
C SER A 174 -1.27 -7.59 -10.18
N ALA A 175 -1.05 -7.40 -11.49
CA ALA A 175 0.03 -8.07 -12.23
C ALA A 175 1.43 -7.69 -11.72
N VAL A 176 1.61 -6.46 -11.23
CA VAL A 176 2.88 -5.97 -10.68
C VAL A 176 3.15 -6.61 -9.31
N LEU A 177 2.13 -6.69 -8.45
CA LEU A 177 2.20 -7.39 -7.17
C LEU A 177 2.52 -8.88 -7.38
N ASP A 178 1.87 -9.54 -8.34
CA ASP A 178 2.17 -10.92 -8.73
C ASP A 178 3.63 -11.12 -9.15
N ASN A 179 4.16 -10.22 -9.97
CA ASN A 179 5.56 -10.27 -10.40
C ASN A 179 6.53 -10.06 -9.22
N ALA A 180 6.20 -9.17 -8.28
CA ALA A 180 6.99 -8.95 -7.07
C ALA A 180 7.00 -10.22 -6.19
N VAL A 181 5.83 -10.83 -5.92
CA VAL A 181 5.73 -12.11 -5.17
C VAL A 181 6.57 -13.20 -5.83
N LYS A 182 6.42 -13.39 -7.14
CA LYS A 182 7.17 -14.40 -7.91
C LYS A 182 8.68 -14.19 -7.82
N THR A 183 9.13 -12.93 -7.78
CA THR A 183 10.55 -12.62 -7.73
C THR A 183 11.14 -12.84 -6.34
N PHE A 184 10.37 -12.67 -5.26
CA PHE A 184 10.84 -12.90 -3.89
C PHE A 184 10.70 -14.35 -3.42
N THR A 185 9.89 -15.17 -4.09
CA THR A 185 9.86 -16.64 -3.94
C THR A 185 11.16 -17.28 -4.45
#